data_AF-A0A8T6WU72-F1
#
_entry.id   AF-A0A8T6WU72-F1
#
_cell.length_a   1.000
_cell.length_b   1.000
_cell.length_c   1.000
_cell.angle_alpha   90.00
_cell.angle_beta   90.00
_cell.angle_gamma   90.00
#
_symmetry.space_group_name_H-M   'P 1'
#
loop_
_entity.id
_entity.type
_entity.pdbx_description
1 polymer ?
#
loop_
_entity_poly.entity_id
_entity_poly.type
_entity_poly.pdbx_seq_one_letter_code
_entity_poly.pdbx_strand_id
1 'polypeptide(L)'
;GTAVSPEGILGQGKPHPRFYGTFPRVIGHYVREGVLTLSEAVRKMTSAPAQRLGIRDRGLIREGFKADITIFDKDKVTDKATFTDP
;
A
#
# COMPACT_ATOMS: atom_id res chain seq x y z
N GLY A 1 3.07 -9.70 -10.21
CA GLY A 1 2.00 -8.95 -10.89
C GLY A 1 2.63 -7.91 -11.79
N THR A 2 1.85 -7.28 -12.66
CA THR A 2 2.33 -6.20 -13.56
C THR A 2 2.38 -4.87 -12.81
N ALA A 3 3.37 -4.02 -13.12
CA ALA A 3 3.38 -2.64 -12.64
C ALA A 3 2.41 -1.80 -13.48
N VAL A 4 1.58 -0.99 -12.85
CA VAL A 4 0.67 -0.05 -13.53
C VAL A 4 0.83 1.35 -12.95
N SER A 5 0.44 2.36 -13.71
CA SER A 5 0.42 3.76 -13.28
C SER A 5 -0.82 4.43 -13.88
N PRO A 6 -1.50 5.36 -13.20
CA PRO A 6 -2.62 6.08 -13.81
C PRO A 6 -2.19 6.91 -15.03
N GLU A 7 -0.93 7.31 -15.09
CA GLU A 7 -0.35 8.13 -16.16
C GLU A 7 0.61 7.36 -17.07
N GLY A 8 0.74 7.86 -18.31
CA GLY A 8 1.71 7.36 -19.29
C GLY A 8 1.34 6.00 -19.89
N ILE A 9 2.33 5.32 -20.46
CA ILE A 9 2.15 4.05 -21.20
C ILE A 9 1.56 2.96 -20.29
N LEU A 10 1.89 2.98 -18.99
CA LEU A 10 1.43 1.99 -18.01
C LEU A 10 -0.01 2.23 -17.51
N GLY A 11 -0.66 3.30 -17.96
CA GLY A 11 -2.06 3.64 -17.65
C GLY A 11 -3.06 3.28 -18.73
N GLN A 12 -2.62 2.65 -19.82
CA GLN A 12 -3.53 2.23 -20.87
C GLN A 12 -4.44 1.07 -20.41
N GLY A 13 -5.74 1.20 -20.67
CA GLY A 13 -6.76 0.21 -20.36
C GLY A 13 -7.43 0.42 -19.01
N LYS A 14 -8.26 -0.54 -18.59
CA LYS A 14 -8.98 -0.53 -17.31
C LYS A 14 -8.61 -1.76 -16.49
N PRO A 15 -7.47 -1.74 -15.77
CA PRO A 15 -7.05 -2.88 -14.97
C PRO A 15 -7.98 -3.07 -13.77
N HIS A 16 -7.89 -4.21 -13.09
CA HIS A 16 -8.69 -4.46 -11.89
C HIS A 16 -8.43 -3.38 -10.82
N PRO A 17 -9.46 -2.85 -10.10
CA PRO A 17 -9.31 -1.76 -9.11
C PRO A 17 -8.26 -1.96 -8.00
N ARG A 18 -7.87 -3.23 -7.80
CA ARG A 18 -6.87 -3.63 -6.80
C ARG A 18 -5.51 -2.98 -7.08
N PHE A 19 -5.19 -2.73 -8.34
CA PHE A 19 -3.89 -2.17 -8.70
C PHE A 19 -3.65 -0.80 -8.08
N TYR A 20 -4.71 -0.01 -7.88
CA TYR A 20 -4.63 1.32 -7.27
C TYR A 20 -5.18 1.37 -5.85
N GLY A 21 -6.06 0.43 -5.47
CA GLY A 21 -6.76 0.45 -4.19
C GLY A 21 -6.21 -0.45 -3.08
N THR A 22 -5.30 -1.40 -3.35
CA THR A 22 -4.98 -2.46 -2.37
C THR A 22 -4.54 -1.94 -0.99
N PHE A 23 -3.53 -1.09 -0.90
CA PHE A 23 -3.02 -0.63 0.41
C PHE A 23 -3.97 0.34 1.13
N PRO A 24 -4.55 1.35 0.45
CA PRO A 24 -5.58 2.19 1.06
C PRO A 24 -6.79 1.39 1.55
N ARG A 25 -7.19 0.31 0.86
CA ARG A 25 -8.28 -0.58 1.32
C ARG A 25 -7.89 -1.37 2.57
N VAL A 26 -6.66 -1.87 2.67
CA VAL A 26 -6.18 -2.55 3.89
C VAL A 26 -6.29 -1.65 5.10
N ILE A 27 -5.85 -0.40 4.99
CA ILE A 27 -5.87 0.55 6.11
C ILE A 27 -7.30 1.11 6.33
N GLY A 28 -7.99 1.47 5.26
CA GLY A 28 -9.30 2.11 5.35
C GLY A 28 -10.45 1.15 5.69
N HIS A 29 -10.42 -0.07 5.18
CA HIS A 29 -11.51 -1.02 5.42
C HIS A 29 -11.15 -1.99 6.55
N TYR A 30 -10.10 -2.80 6.35
CA TYR A 30 -9.81 -3.91 7.26
C TYR A 30 -9.30 -3.47 8.64
N VAL A 31 -8.55 -2.36 8.74
CA VAL A 31 -8.17 -1.82 10.06
C VAL A 31 -9.35 -1.15 10.76
N ARG A 32 -10.20 -0.39 10.04
CA ARG A 32 -11.38 0.27 10.64
C ARG A 32 -12.45 -0.74 11.10
N GLU A 33 -12.59 -1.86 10.41
CA GLU A 33 -13.49 -2.95 10.81
C GLU A 33 -12.90 -3.86 11.90
N GLY A 34 -11.68 -3.59 12.35
CA GLY A 34 -11.04 -4.33 13.45
C GLY A 34 -10.48 -5.71 13.06
N VAL A 35 -10.38 -6.02 11.76
CA VAL A 35 -9.80 -7.27 11.26
C VAL A 35 -8.27 -7.30 11.49
N LEU A 36 -7.62 -6.14 11.44
CA LEU A 36 -6.20 -5.95 11.69
C LEU A 36 -5.98 -4.72 12.57
N THR A 37 -4.95 -4.73 13.42
CA THR A 37 -4.45 -3.48 13.99
C THR A 37 -3.70 -2.66 12.94
N LEU A 38 -3.63 -1.33 13.13
CA LEU A 38 -2.87 -0.45 12.22
C LEU A 38 -1.39 -0.89 12.12
N SER A 39 -0.77 -1.23 13.25
CA SER A 39 0.62 -1.68 13.31
C SER A 39 0.86 -2.98 12.54
N GLU A 40 -0.06 -3.95 12.63
CA GLU A 40 0.04 -5.20 11.85
C GLU A 40 -0.14 -4.97 10.36
N ALA A 41 -1.10 -4.12 9.98
CA ALA A 41 -1.29 -3.72 8.59
C ALA A 41 -0.01 -3.09 8.03
N VAL A 42 0.55 -2.07 8.73
CA VAL A 42 1.81 -1.41 8.34
C VAL A 42 2.95 -2.41 8.24
N ARG A 43 3.11 -3.31 9.22
CA ARG A 43 4.15 -4.37 9.18
C ARG A 43 4.02 -5.27 7.96
N LYS A 44 2.80 -5.72 7.64
CA LYS A 44 2.52 -6.60 6.48
C LYS A 44 2.83 -5.95 5.14
N MET A 45 2.80 -4.61 5.05
CA MET A 45 3.11 -3.85 3.83
C MET A 45 4.51 -3.24 3.78
N THR A 46 5.31 -3.31 4.86
CA THR A 46 6.65 -2.69 4.94
C THR A 46 7.74 -3.67 5.38
N SER A 47 7.94 -3.88 6.69
CA SER A 47 9.05 -4.66 7.22
C SER A 47 8.94 -6.15 6.94
N ALA A 48 7.74 -6.73 6.95
CA ALA A 48 7.57 -8.15 6.64
C ALA A 48 8.02 -8.52 5.22
N PRO A 49 7.60 -7.82 4.15
CA PRO A 49 8.11 -8.10 2.80
C PRO A 49 9.60 -7.76 2.67
N ALA A 50 10.08 -6.67 3.26
CA ALA A 50 11.51 -6.32 3.23
C ALA A 50 12.38 -7.44 3.83
N GLN A 51 12.00 -7.97 5.01
CA GLN A 51 12.67 -9.10 5.65
C GLN A 51 12.62 -10.37 4.79
N ARG A 52 11.44 -10.69 4.24
CA ARG A 52 11.25 -11.90 3.40
C ARG A 52 12.09 -11.87 2.12
N LEU A 53 12.28 -10.68 1.55
CA LEU A 53 13.07 -10.47 0.33
C LEU A 53 14.56 -10.19 0.60
N GLY A 54 14.97 -10.11 1.87
CA GLY A 54 16.36 -9.82 2.24
C GLY A 54 16.80 -8.38 2.00
N ILE A 55 15.86 -7.42 1.92
CA ILE A 55 16.16 -6.00 1.80
C ILE A 55 16.51 -5.46 3.19
N ARG A 56 17.79 -5.13 3.40
CA ARG A 56 18.36 -4.93 4.74
C ARG A 56 18.24 -3.50 5.29
N ASP A 57 18.00 -2.52 4.43
CA ASP A 57 18.02 -1.08 4.77
C ASP A 57 16.70 -0.35 4.46
N ARG A 58 15.58 -1.09 4.33
CA ARG A 58 14.24 -0.56 4.03
C ARG A 58 13.14 -1.22 4.87
N GLY A 59 11.94 -0.63 4.84
CA GLY A 59 10.72 -1.17 5.45
C GLY A 59 10.56 -0.88 6.95
N LEU A 60 11.47 -0.12 7.56
CA LEU A 60 11.40 0.35 8.95
C LEU A 60 11.81 1.83 9.03
N ILE A 61 11.22 2.57 9.95
CA ILE A 61 11.68 3.92 10.32
C ILE A 61 12.79 3.75 11.37
N ARG A 62 14.04 3.89 10.93
CA ARG A 62 15.23 3.70 11.78
C ARG A 62 16.41 4.51 11.23
N GLU A 63 17.29 4.95 12.11
CA GLU A 63 18.55 5.57 11.69
C GLU A 63 19.36 4.61 10.78
N GLY A 64 20.00 5.19 9.76
CA GLY A 64 20.74 4.44 8.74
C GLY A 64 19.89 3.74 7.68
N PHE A 65 18.55 3.78 7.76
CA PHE A 65 17.66 3.23 6.73
C PHE A 65 17.32 4.26 5.66
N LYS A 66 16.88 3.79 4.49
CA LYS A 66 16.39 4.67 3.43
C LYS A 66 15.09 5.36 3.87
N ALA A 67 14.95 6.63 3.49
CA ALA A 67 13.81 7.48 3.84
C ALA A 67 12.58 7.21 2.94
N ASP A 68 12.16 5.94 2.85
CA ASP A 68 10.91 5.57 2.16
C ASP A 68 9.73 5.79 3.11
N ILE A 69 9.14 6.98 3.04
CA ILE A 69 8.12 7.43 4.02
C ILE A 69 6.81 7.75 3.30
N THR A 70 5.72 7.23 3.85
CA THR A 70 4.35 7.58 3.44
C THR A 70 3.62 8.15 4.65
N ILE A 71 3.07 9.36 4.49
CA ILE A 71 2.23 10.02 5.50
C ILE A 71 0.78 9.93 5.03
N PHE A 72 -0.12 9.49 5.91
CA PHE A 72 -1.54 9.39 5.63
C PHE A 72 -2.37 9.69 6.88
N ASP A 73 -3.60 10.16 6.65
CA ASP A 73 -4.61 10.33 7.72
C ASP A 73 -5.34 9.01 7.91
N LYS A 74 -5.17 8.37 9.08
CA LYS A 74 -5.77 7.06 9.39
C LYS A 74 -7.29 7.07 9.32
N ASP A 75 -7.93 8.22 9.56
CA ASP A 75 -9.38 8.36 9.62
C ASP A 75 -9.98 8.65 8.24
N LYS A 76 -9.17 9.14 7.29
CA LYS A 76 -9.63 9.50 5.92
C LYS A 76 -9.14 8.58 4.81
N VAL A 77 -8.07 7.81 5.03
CA VAL A 77 -7.51 6.94 3.99
C VAL A 77 -8.53 5.87 3.54
N THR A 78 -8.70 5.71 2.23
CA THR A 78 -9.61 4.74 1.62
C THR A 78 -9.26 4.52 0.15
N ASP A 79 -9.59 3.36 -0.41
CA ASP A 79 -9.59 3.15 -1.85
C ASP A 79 -10.77 3.87 -2.51
N LYS A 80 -10.53 4.43 -3.70
CA LYS A 80 -11.55 5.06 -4.57
C LYS A 80 -11.71 4.35 -5.92
N ALA A 81 -10.83 3.39 -6.19
CA ALA A 81 -10.79 2.62 -7.42
C ALA A 81 -12.07 1.79 -7.62
N THR A 82 -12.65 1.85 -8.82
CA THR A 82 -13.86 1.11 -9.21
C THR A 82 -13.65 0.37 -10.53
N PHE A 83 -14.47 -0.63 -10.88
CA PHE A 83 -14.26 -1.35 -12.14
C PHE A 83 -14.42 -0.47 -13.39
N THR A 84 -15.27 0.55 -13.30
CA THR A 84 -15.52 1.51 -14.39
C THR A 84 -14.46 2.61 -14.47
N ASP A 85 -13.88 2.94 -13.33
CA ASP A 85 -12.84 3.96 -13.14
C ASP A 85 -11.82 3.42 -12.12
N PRO A 86 -10.88 2.56 -12.58
CA PRO A 86 -9.98 1.82 -11.71
C PRO A 86 -8.84 2.68 -11.18
#